data_AF-A0A523DCC1-F1
#
_entry.id   AF-A0A523DCC1-F1
#
_cell.length_a   1.000
_cell.length_b   1.000
_cell.length_c   1.000
_cell.angle_alpha   90.00
_cell.angle_beta   90.00
_cell.angle_gamma   90.00
#
_symmetry.space_group_name_H-M   'P 1'
#
loop_
_entity.id
_entity.type
_entity.pdbx_description
1 polymer ?
#
loop_
_entity_poly.entity_id
_entity_poly.type
_entity_poly.pdbx_seq_one_letter_code
_entity_poly.pdbx_strand_id
1 'polypeptide(L)'
;MSIDSATQGANLAVGGPMYNWLETDLIANTQEWIIVYWHHPPYTKGSHDSDNPAETSLFEMRERFVPLIESYGVDLQLTGHSHSYERSVLINGHTGLSSTCALGECFIDGGDGNPSGNGAYVKATLGPGPNLGAVYSVVGSSSKNTGGLTQHAVMTSWINFEGSMLIDVNGSSLDAYFIDKNGVVDDHFRILKIGAFIPPGVPSLQIHGLIALCLILVAAGVLARSRFTSTS
;
A
#
# COMPACT_ATOMS: atom_id res chain seq x y z
N MET A 1 -0.94 13.45 5.27
CA MET A 1 -2.24 14.17 5.19
C MET A 1 -3.22 13.50 6.14
N SER A 2 -4.10 14.26 6.82
CA SER A 2 -5.10 13.74 7.76
C SER A 2 -6.51 13.93 7.24
N ILE A 3 -7.38 12.92 7.32
CA ILE A 3 -8.83 13.12 7.20
C ILE A 3 -9.54 12.65 8.48
N ASP A 4 -10.57 13.38 8.89
CA ASP A 4 -11.39 13.03 10.05
C ASP A 4 -12.46 12.02 9.68
N SER A 5 -12.07 10.75 9.59
CA SER A 5 -13.03 9.67 9.43
C SER A 5 -13.78 9.34 10.72
N ALA A 6 -13.40 9.90 11.87
CA ALA A 6 -13.85 9.47 13.20
C ALA A 6 -15.11 10.20 13.70
N THR A 7 -15.41 11.37 13.16
CA THR A 7 -16.63 12.12 13.52
C THR A 7 -17.88 11.36 13.06
N GLN A 8 -18.80 11.11 13.99
CA GLN A 8 -20.12 10.55 13.66
C GLN A 8 -20.82 11.46 12.62
N GLY A 9 -21.16 10.89 11.46
CA GLY A 9 -21.75 11.65 10.35
C GLY A 9 -20.75 12.37 9.44
N ALA A 10 -19.45 12.06 9.53
CA ALA A 10 -18.47 12.50 8.55
C ALA A 10 -18.94 12.17 7.12
N ASN A 11 -18.88 13.16 6.23
CA ASN A 11 -19.30 12.97 4.83
C ASN A 11 -18.17 12.31 4.04
N LEU A 12 -18.24 10.98 3.95
CA LEU A 12 -17.32 10.14 3.19
C LEU A 12 -17.77 9.90 1.74
N ALA A 13 -18.69 10.71 1.21
CA ALA A 13 -19.15 10.56 -0.18
C ALA A 13 -18.06 11.03 -1.17
N VAL A 14 -17.98 10.34 -2.30
CA VAL A 14 -17.21 10.82 -3.46
C VAL A 14 -17.77 12.18 -3.89
N GLY A 15 -16.89 13.15 -4.11
CA GLY A 15 -17.31 14.53 -4.40
C GLY A 15 -17.75 15.33 -3.16
N GLY A 16 -17.76 14.73 -1.98
CA GLY A 16 -18.04 15.41 -0.72
C GLY A 16 -16.90 16.33 -0.26
N PRO A 17 -17.12 17.19 0.75
CA PRO A 17 -16.13 18.16 1.18
C PRO A 17 -14.77 17.54 1.57
N MET A 18 -14.78 16.41 2.30
CA MET A 18 -13.54 15.73 2.70
C MET A 18 -12.81 15.08 1.53
N TYR A 19 -13.57 14.45 0.61
CA TYR A 19 -13.02 13.83 -0.58
C TYR A 19 -12.34 14.88 -1.47
N ASN A 20 -13.04 15.98 -1.77
CA ASN A 20 -12.51 17.05 -2.63
C ASN A 20 -11.33 17.78 -1.97
N TRP A 21 -11.37 17.96 -0.65
CA TRP A 21 -10.25 18.54 0.07
C TRP A 21 -9.00 17.68 -0.07
N LEU A 22 -9.13 16.37 0.18
CA LEU A 22 -8.00 15.43 0.06
C LEU A 22 -7.49 15.39 -1.38
N GLU A 23 -8.38 15.32 -2.37
CA GLU A 23 -7.99 15.35 -3.78
C GLU A 23 -7.24 16.64 -4.14
N THR A 24 -7.72 17.79 -3.68
CA THR A 24 -7.04 19.08 -3.91
C THR A 24 -5.66 19.12 -3.26
N ASP A 25 -5.53 18.60 -2.04
CA ASP A 25 -4.26 18.51 -1.32
C ASP A 25 -3.27 17.58 -2.05
N LEU A 26 -3.75 16.42 -2.53
CA LEU A 26 -2.97 15.48 -3.33
C LEU A 26 -2.51 16.08 -4.67
N ILE A 27 -3.37 16.85 -5.35
CA ILE A 27 -3.01 17.56 -6.59
C ILE A 27 -1.92 18.61 -6.34
N ALA A 28 -2.01 19.34 -5.23
CA ALA A 28 -1.07 20.40 -4.90
C ALA A 28 0.27 19.87 -4.35
N ASN A 29 0.32 18.60 -3.94
CA ASN A 29 1.48 18.00 -3.31
C ASN A 29 2.59 17.67 -4.33
N THR A 30 3.79 18.20 -4.07
CA THR A 30 4.99 17.97 -4.89
C THR A 30 6.07 17.14 -4.19
N GLN A 31 5.77 16.61 -2.99
CA GLN A 31 6.71 15.82 -2.20
C GLN A 31 6.94 14.43 -2.81
N GLU A 32 8.16 13.92 -2.66
CA GLU A 32 8.54 12.59 -3.16
C GLU A 32 7.75 11.48 -2.47
N TRP A 33 7.61 11.56 -1.14
CA TRP A 33 6.90 10.59 -0.32
C TRP A 33 5.51 11.10 0.04
N ILE A 34 4.50 10.28 -0.17
CA ILE A 34 3.13 10.61 0.24
C ILE A 34 2.64 9.60 1.26
N ILE A 35 2.45 10.11 2.49
CA ILE A 35 1.90 9.35 3.61
C ILE A 35 0.55 9.97 3.99
N VAL A 36 -0.49 9.15 4.02
CA VAL A 36 -1.84 9.55 4.43
C VAL A 36 -2.22 8.84 5.72
N TYR A 37 -3.04 9.48 6.53
CA TYR A 37 -3.54 8.90 7.75
C TYR A 37 -4.98 9.31 8.05
N TRP A 38 -5.71 8.40 8.68
CA TRP A 38 -7.08 8.60 9.15
C TRP A 38 -7.43 7.57 10.21
N HIS A 39 -8.63 7.61 10.79
CA HIS A 39 -8.95 6.73 11.92
C HIS A 39 -9.36 5.32 11.46
N HIS A 40 -10.33 5.23 10.54
CA HIS A 40 -10.99 3.96 10.18
C HIS A 40 -10.20 3.18 9.11
N PRO A 41 -9.72 1.97 9.41
CA PRO A 41 -8.91 1.16 8.50
C PRO A 41 -9.74 0.58 7.35
N PRO A 42 -9.32 0.75 6.08
CA PRO A 42 -9.98 0.07 4.96
C PRO A 42 -9.74 -1.44 4.97
N TYR A 43 -8.67 -1.90 5.63
CA TYR A 43 -8.32 -3.31 5.80
C TYR A 43 -8.00 -3.58 7.26
N THR A 44 -8.77 -4.46 7.90
CA THR A 44 -8.52 -4.93 9.27
C THR A 44 -9.30 -6.21 9.54
N LYS A 45 -8.73 -7.10 10.35
CA LYS A 45 -9.48 -8.13 11.09
C LYS A 45 -9.07 -8.23 12.57
N GLY A 46 -8.46 -7.18 13.13
CA GLY A 46 -8.10 -7.06 14.54
C GLY A 46 -9.29 -6.97 15.49
N SER A 47 -9.52 -5.81 16.12
CA SER A 47 -10.72 -5.63 16.98
C SER A 47 -11.95 -5.17 16.20
N HIS A 48 -11.76 -4.79 14.93
CA HIS A 48 -12.78 -4.46 13.96
C HIS A 48 -12.58 -5.28 12.68
N ASP A 49 -13.66 -5.56 11.95
CA ASP A 49 -13.66 -6.39 10.74
C ASP A 49 -14.09 -5.56 9.53
N SER A 50 -13.16 -5.26 8.62
CA SER A 50 -13.45 -4.52 7.40
C SER A 50 -14.28 -5.31 6.38
N ASP A 51 -14.63 -6.57 6.65
CA ASP A 51 -15.61 -7.33 5.87
C ASP A 51 -17.01 -7.31 6.51
N ASN A 52 -17.18 -6.76 7.71
CA ASN A 52 -18.48 -6.65 8.36
C ASN A 52 -19.26 -5.44 7.80
N PRO A 53 -20.36 -5.65 7.04
CA PRO A 53 -21.09 -4.55 6.41
C PRO A 53 -21.75 -3.58 7.41
N ALA A 54 -21.84 -3.94 8.70
CA ALA A 54 -22.27 -3.03 9.74
C ALA A 54 -21.23 -1.93 10.05
N GLU A 55 -19.97 -2.14 9.69
CA GLU A 55 -18.87 -1.19 9.88
C GLU A 55 -18.72 -0.28 8.65
N THR A 56 -19.77 0.48 8.37
CA THR A 56 -19.94 1.22 7.11
C THR A 56 -18.76 2.14 6.80
N SER A 57 -18.19 2.83 7.79
CA SER A 57 -17.05 3.73 7.57
C SER A 57 -15.83 3.00 7.02
N LEU A 58 -15.53 1.77 7.46
CA LEU A 58 -14.39 1.00 6.96
C LEU A 58 -14.60 0.63 5.48
N PHE A 59 -15.83 0.22 5.13
CA PHE A 59 -16.22 -0.03 3.74
C PHE A 59 -16.11 1.20 2.87
N GLU A 60 -16.65 2.35 3.31
CA GLU A 60 -16.62 3.58 2.53
C GLU A 60 -15.20 4.11 2.34
N MET A 61 -14.34 3.97 3.36
CA MET A 61 -12.91 4.26 3.23
C MET A 61 -12.25 3.38 2.16
N ARG A 62 -12.52 2.06 2.19
CA ARG A 62 -11.98 1.11 1.21
C ARG A 62 -12.49 1.36 -0.21
N GLU A 63 -13.79 1.61 -0.40
CA GLU A 63 -14.37 1.75 -1.74
C GLU A 63 -14.14 3.11 -2.38
N ARG A 64 -14.01 4.17 -1.58
CA ARG A 64 -14.01 5.56 -2.10
C ARG A 64 -12.66 6.23 -1.97
N PHE A 65 -11.99 6.09 -0.82
CA PHE A 65 -10.75 6.81 -0.55
C PHE A 65 -9.51 6.04 -1.01
N VAL A 66 -9.50 4.70 -0.94
CA VAL A 66 -8.38 3.90 -1.45
C VAL A 66 -8.11 4.17 -2.94
N PRO A 67 -9.10 4.11 -3.86
CA PRO A 67 -8.84 4.40 -5.28
C PRO A 67 -8.31 5.82 -5.50
N LEU A 68 -8.79 6.80 -4.72
CA LEU A 68 -8.30 8.17 -4.78
C LEU A 68 -6.80 8.21 -4.43
N ILE A 69 -6.41 7.73 -3.25
CA ILE A 69 -5.01 7.81 -2.80
C ILE A 69 -4.05 7.00 -3.68
N GLU A 70 -4.49 5.86 -4.20
CA GLU A 70 -3.70 5.04 -5.14
C GLU A 70 -3.47 5.80 -6.46
N SER A 71 -4.49 6.50 -6.97
CA SER A 71 -4.37 7.29 -8.20
C SER A 71 -3.39 8.47 -8.11
N TYR A 72 -3.11 8.96 -6.90
CA TYR A 72 -2.12 10.00 -6.64
C TYR A 72 -0.77 9.44 -6.16
N GLY A 73 -0.62 8.12 -6.11
CA GLY A 73 0.67 7.46 -5.85
C GLY A 73 1.10 7.46 -4.39
N VAL A 74 0.14 7.40 -3.45
CA VAL A 74 0.42 7.22 -2.03
C VAL A 74 1.31 6.00 -1.78
N ASP A 75 2.22 6.12 -0.82
CA ASP A 75 3.21 5.09 -0.48
C ASP A 75 2.82 4.31 0.77
N LEU A 76 2.29 5.02 1.77
CA LEU A 76 1.94 4.47 3.08
C LEU A 76 0.65 5.10 3.59
N GLN A 77 -0.27 4.26 4.05
CA GLN A 77 -1.49 4.67 4.73
C GLN A 77 -1.47 4.20 6.18
N LEU A 78 -1.69 5.11 7.12
CA LEU A 78 -1.71 4.82 8.56
C LEU A 78 -3.12 4.98 9.13
N THR A 79 -3.57 3.97 9.86
CA THR A 79 -4.88 3.96 10.50
C THR A 79 -4.83 3.52 11.95
N GLY A 80 -5.93 3.71 12.67
CA GLY A 80 -6.11 3.19 14.03
C GLY A 80 -7.39 2.37 14.11
N HIS A 81 -8.25 2.71 15.08
CA HIS A 81 -9.55 2.11 15.34
C HIS A 81 -9.49 0.65 15.83
N SER A 82 -8.92 -0.25 15.02
CA SER A 82 -8.54 -1.57 15.46
C SER A 82 -7.41 -1.48 16.48
N HIS A 83 -7.65 -2.00 17.68
CA HIS A 83 -6.71 -2.00 18.80
C HIS A 83 -5.66 -3.11 18.64
N SER A 84 -4.93 -3.06 17.53
CA SER A 84 -3.90 -4.00 17.09
C SER A 84 -2.88 -3.26 16.21
N TYR A 85 -1.76 -3.92 15.97
CA TYR A 85 -0.91 -3.60 14.84
C TYR A 85 -1.19 -4.57 13.71
N GLU A 86 -1.47 -4.07 12.51
CA GLU A 86 -1.64 -4.88 11.29
C GLU A 86 -0.94 -4.17 10.14
N ARG A 87 -0.28 -4.91 9.25
CA ARG A 87 0.40 -4.34 8.09
C ARG A 87 0.21 -5.20 6.86
N SER A 88 -0.21 -4.56 5.77
CA SER A 88 -0.36 -5.20 4.48
C SER A 88 0.98 -5.47 3.79
N VAL A 89 0.97 -6.40 2.84
CA VAL A 89 1.96 -6.39 1.76
C VAL A 89 1.80 -5.15 0.86
N LEU A 90 2.64 -4.98 -0.16
CA LEU A 90 2.45 -3.92 -1.15
C LEU A 90 1.29 -4.29 -2.08
N ILE A 91 0.19 -3.55 -1.99
CA ILE A 91 -1.03 -3.83 -2.77
C ILE A 91 -1.47 -2.63 -3.59
N ASN A 92 -2.29 -2.88 -4.61
CA ASN A 92 -2.96 -1.87 -5.41
C ASN A 92 -4.34 -2.36 -5.88
N GLY A 93 -5.33 -1.48 -5.94
CA GLY A 93 -6.60 -1.70 -6.63
C GLY A 93 -7.58 -2.62 -5.90
N HIS A 94 -7.39 -2.86 -4.60
CA HIS A 94 -8.27 -3.74 -3.83
C HIS A 94 -9.39 -2.97 -3.11
N THR A 95 -10.63 -3.11 -3.56
CA THR A 95 -11.79 -2.49 -2.90
C THR A 95 -12.82 -3.48 -2.36
N GLY A 96 -12.66 -4.77 -2.64
CA GLY A 96 -13.58 -5.84 -2.25
C GLY A 96 -13.33 -6.41 -0.84
N LEU A 97 -14.02 -7.50 -0.53
CA LEU A 97 -13.83 -8.25 0.73
C LEU A 97 -12.45 -8.90 0.76
N SER A 98 -11.95 -9.20 1.97
CA SER A 98 -10.61 -9.79 2.15
C SER A 98 -10.38 -11.06 1.30
N SER A 99 -11.41 -11.87 1.05
CA SER A 99 -11.31 -13.10 0.25
C SER A 99 -11.11 -12.87 -1.26
N THR A 100 -11.20 -11.63 -1.76
CA THR A 100 -11.11 -11.28 -3.19
C THR A 100 -9.79 -10.64 -3.56
N CYS A 101 -8.74 -10.91 -2.79
CA CYS A 101 -7.43 -10.29 -2.97
C CYS A 101 -6.34 -11.30 -2.66
N ALA A 102 -5.62 -11.72 -3.71
CA ALA A 102 -4.50 -12.64 -3.65
C ALA A 102 -3.32 -12.20 -4.54
N LEU A 103 -2.26 -13.02 -4.54
CA LEU A 103 -1.10 -12.86 -5.42
C LEU A 103 -1.53 -12.84 -6.90
N GLY A 104 -1.15 -11.79 -7.64
CA GLY A 104 -1.52 -11.61 -9.05
C GLY A 104 -2.88 -10.95 -9.29
N GLU A 105 -3.66 -10.67 -8.23
CA GLU A 105 -4.85 -9.83 -8.31
C GLU A 105 -4.53 -8.42 -7.83
N CYS A 106 -4.30 -8.28 -6.53
CA CYS A 106 -4.09 -7.00 -5.87
C CYS A 106 -2.67 -6.84 -5.31
N PHE A 107 -1.90 -7.93 -5.15
CA PHE A 107 -0.54 -7.84 -4.63
C PHE A 107 0.37 -7.38 -5.77
N ILE A 108 1.02 -6.24 -5.56
CA ILE A 108 2.14 -5.79 -6.40
C ILE A 108 3.40 -6.54 -5.98
N ASP A 109 3.61 -6.68 -4.68
CA ASP A 109 4.66 -7.50 -4.08
C ASP A 109 4.11 -8.18 -2.83
N GLY A 110 4.13 -9.51 -2.81
CA GLY A 110 3.65 -10.34 -1.70
C GLY A 110 4.69 -10.59 -0.60
N GLY A 111 5.88 -10.00 -0.70
CA GLY A 111 6.90 -10.04 0.33
C GLY A 111 6.49 -9.31 1.62
N ASP A 112 7.29 -9.49 2.66
CA ASP A 112 7.14 -8.86 3.97
C ASP A 112 7.74 -7.45 3.99
N GLY A 113 8.49 -7.07 2.95
CA GLY A 113 9.11 -5.75 2.81
C GLY A 113 10.31 -5.56 3.73
N ASN A 114 10.73 -6.58 4.48
CA ASN A 114 11.87 -6.50 5.40
C ASN A 114 13.17 -6.65 4.61
N PRO A 115 14.08 -5.65 4.63
CA PRO A 115 15.39 -5.73 3.97
C PRO A 115 16.26 -6.92 4.40
N SER A 116 16.04 -7.44 5.61
CA SER A 116 16.72 -8.62 6.15
C SER A 116 15.95 -9.93 5.88
N GLY A 117 14.72 -9.84 5.39
CA GLY A 117 13.83 -10.94 5.02
C GLY A 117 13.82 -11.16 3.51
N ASN A 118 12.67 -10.96 2.87
CA ASN A 118 12.52 -11.13 1.41
C ASN A 118 12.88 -9.87 0.59
N GLY A 119 13.34 -8.81 1.25
CA GLY A 119 13.79 -7.57 0.61
C GLY A 119 12.80 -6.43 0.80
N ALA A 120 13.27 -5.22 0.49
CA ALA A 120 12.43 -4.03 0.52
C ALA A 120 11.41 -4.04 -0.62
N TYR A 121 10.25 -3.42 -0.40
CA TYR A 121 9.33 -3.08 -1.48
C TYR A 121 9.99 -2.07 -2.43
N VAL A 122 9.75 -2.19 -3.72
CA VAL A 122 10.36 -1.33 -4.74
C VAL A 122 9.30 -0.63 -5.58
N LYS A 123 9.35 0.70 -5.63
CA LYS A 123 8.54 1.53 -6.54
C LYS A 123 9.44 2.10 -7.65
N ALA A 124 8.95 2.03 -8.88
CA ALA A 124 9.70 2.38 -10.09
C ALA A 124 9.86 3.89 -10.33
N THR A 125 9.37 4.74 -9.43
CA THR A 125 9.44 6.21 -9.55
C THR A 125 10.18 6.80 -8.37
N LEU A 126 10.90 7.91 -8.58
CA LEU A 126 11.49 8.70 -7.50
C LEU A 126 10.45 9.55 -6.76
N GLY A 127 9.43 10.03 -7.49
CA GLY A 127 8.31 10.78 -6.93
C GLY A 127 7.03 9.92 -6.77
N PRO A 128 5.88 10.59 -6.64
CA PRO A 128 4.58 9.92 -6.64
C PRO A 128 4.40 9.07 -7.89
N GLY A 129 4.00 7.82 -7.68
CA GLY A 129 3.80 6.83 -8.74
C GLY A 129 2.36 6.32 -8.70
N PRO A 130 1.44 6.91 -9.48
CA PRO A 130 0.05 6.48 -9.56
C PRO A 130 -0.07 4.97 -9.77
N ASN A 131 -0.85 4.32 -8.93
CA ASN A 131 -1.16 2.90 -8.99
C ASN A 131 0.08 1.97 -8.94
N LEU A 132 1.20 2.42 -8.36
CA LEU A 132 2.38 1.59 -8.09
C LEU A 132 2.33 0.89 -6.72
N GLY A 133 1.14 0.87 -6.11
CA GLY A 133 0.86 0.26 -4.83
C GLY A 133 1.28 1.08 -3.61
N ALA A 134 0.68 0.72 -2.48
CA ALA A 134 0.92 1.29 -1.16
C ALA A 134 0.95 0.20 -0.09
N VAL A 135 1.55 0.51 1.05
CA VAL A 135 1.45 -0.29 2.27
C VAL A 135 0.37 0.32 3.18
N TYR A 136 -0.51 -0.52 3.70
CA TYR A 136 -1.60 -0.12 4.59
C TYR A 136 -1.31 -0.67 5.99
N SER A 137 -1.21 0.21 6.97
CA SER A 137 -0.89 -0.16 8.35
C SER A 137 -1.96 0.32 9.32
N VAL A 138 -2.47 -0.60 10.13
CA VAL A 138 -3.21 -0.31 11.36
C VAL A 138 -2.18 -0.19 12.48
N VAL A 139 -2.10 0.97 13.11
CA VAL A 139 -1.21 1.28 14.22
C VAL A 139 -2.05 1.74 15.42
N GLY A 140 -3.06 0.94 15.78
CA GLY A 140 -4.05 1.29 16.81
C GLY A 140 -3.73 0.74 18.20
N SER A 141 -2.54 0.14 18.39
CA SER A 141 -2.18 -0.56 19.62
C SER A 141 -1.44 0.28 20.66
N SER A 142 -1.41 1.62 20.57
CA SER A 142 -0.61 2.45 21.47
C SER A 142 -1.08 2.52 22.93
N SER A 143 -2.29 2.03 23.24
CA SER A 143 -2.79 1.94 24.63
C SER A 143 -3.80 0.82 24.88
N LYS A 144 -4.17 0.08 23.82
CA LYS A 144 -5.14 -1.03 23.86
C LYS A 144 -4.68 -2.09 22.88
N ASN A 145 -4.75 -3.35 23.27
CA ASN A 145 -4.41 -4.54 22.48
C ASN A 145 -5.55 -5.56 22.57
N THR A 146 -6.77 -5.11 22.26
CA THR A 146 -7.97 -5.95 22.28
C THR A 146 -8.27 -6.56 20.92
N GLY A 147 -7.31 -6.53 19.99
CA GLY A 147 -7.45 -7.12 18.66
C GLY A 147 -7.50 -8.65 18.71
N GLY A 148 -8.35 -9.24 17.87
CA GLY A 148 -8.30 -10.67 17.59
C GLY A 148 -7.03 -11.06 16.83
N LEU A 149 -6.79 -12.37 16.70
CA LEU A 149 -5.73 -12.94 15.86
C LEU A 149 -6.23 -13.31 14.45
N THR A 150 -7.42 -12.85 14.07
CA THR A 150 -7.97 -13.04 12.74
C THR A 150 -7.25 -12.14 11.75
N GLN A 151 -6.82 -12.73 10.63
CA GLN A 151 -5.96 -12.06 9.66
C GLN A 151 -6.77 -11.66 8.43
N HIS A 152 -6.71 -10.39 8.05
CA HIS A 152 -7.18 -9.94 6.74
C HIS A 152 -6.20 -10.43 5.66
N ALA A 153 -6.68 -10.92 4.51
CA ALA A 153 -5.85 -11.62 3.51
C ALA A 153 -4.63 -10.84 3.00
N VAL A 154 -4.72 -9.50 3.00
CA VAL A 154 -3.62 -8.61 2.59
C VAL A 154 -2.53 -8.43 3.63
N MET A 155 -2.78 -8.78 4.90
CA MET A 155 -1.87 -8.53 6.02
C MET A 155 -0.75 -9.55 6.04
N THR A 156 0.49 -9.07 6.12
CA THR A 156 1.70 -9.89 6.32
C THR A 156 2.17 -9.87 7.78
N SER A 157 1.80 -8.84 8.54
CA SER A 157 2.06 -8.74 9.97
C SER A 157 0.76 -8.41 10.71
N TRP A 158 0.55 -9.07 11.84
CA TRP A 158 -0.57 -8.82 12.75
C TRP A 158 -0.12 -9.13 14.18
N ILE A 159 -0.07 -8.10 15.01
CA ILE A 159 0.51 -8.16 16.36
C ILE A 159 -0.51 -7.58 17.33
N ASN A 160 -0.83 -8.35 18.36
CA ASN A 160 -1.70 -7.90 19.44
C ASN A 160 -0.88 -7.56 20.70
N PHE A 161 -0.03 -6.55 20.57
CA PHE A 161 0.85 -6.06 21.62
C PHE A 161 0.96 -4.55 21.56
N GLU A 162 1.16 -3.89 22.71
CA GLU A 162 1.20 -2.43 22.74
C GLU A 162 2.49 -1.89 22.13
N GLY A 163 2.37 -0.86 21.31
CA GLY A 163 3.52 -0.26 20.65
C GLY A 163 3.20 0.97 19.82
N SER A 164 4.18 1.38 19.02
CA SER A 164 4.10 2.54 18.13
C SER A 164 4.93 2.31 16.88
N MET A 165 4.57 3.00 15.80
CA MET A 165 5.37 2.99 14.58
C MET A 165 6.34 4.18 14.55
N LEU A 166 7.62 3.89 14.29
CA LEU A 166 8.62 4.87 13.88
C LEU A 166 8.76 4.82 12.36
N ILE A 167 8.72 5.98 11.70
CA ILE A 167 8.97 6.11 10.26
C ILE A 167 10.20 6.99 10.08
N ASP A 168 11.19 6.48 9.34
CA ASP A 168 12.40 7.20 8.96
C ASP A 168 12.49 7.31 7.44
N VAL A 169 12.64 8.53 6.93
CA VAL A 169 12.73 8.82 5.50
C VAL A 169 14.09 9.40 5.19
N ASN A 170 14.88 8.69 4.41
CA ASN A 170 16.21 9.09 3.99
C ASN A 170 16.34 9.00 2.46
N GLY A 171 16.14 10.15 1.80
CA GLY A 171 16.14 10.24 0.34
C GLY A 171 15.11 9.30 -0.27
N SER A 172 15.57 8.33 -1.06
CA SER A 172 14.72 7.34 -1.72
C SER A 172 14.39 6.10 -0.91
N SER A 173 14.71 6.08 0.39
CA SER A 173 14.33 5.02 1.33
C SER A 173 13.34 5.54 2.37
N LEU A 174 12.24 4.80 2.57
CA LEU A 174 11.36 4.93 3.72
C LEU A 174 11.44 3.63 4.51
N ASP A 175 11.90 3.72 5.75
CA ASP A 175 11.92 2.65 6.73
C ASP A 175 10.81 2.86 7.76
N ALA A 176 10.12 1.77 8.11
CA ALA A 176 9.08 1.79 9.12
C ALA A 176 9.27 0.62 10.09
N TYR A 177 9.28 0.95 11.37
CA TYR A 177 9.51 0.02 12.48
C TYR A 177 8.31 0.04 13.41
N PHE A 178 7.75 -1.12 13.73
CA PHE A 178 6.85 -1.24 14.87
C PHE A 178 7.67 -1.59 16.12
N ILE A 179 7.63 -0.70 17.10
CA ILE A 179 8.38 -0.79 18.35
C ILE A 179 7.39 -1.03 19.48
N ASP A 180 7.59 -2.14 20.20
CA ASP A 180 6.76 -2.56 21.32
C ASP A 180 7.01 -1.68 22.56
N LYS A 181 6.15 -1.80 23.58
CA LYS A 181 6.30 -1.04 24.84
C LYS A 181 7.58 -1.32 25.62
N ASN A 182 8.31 -2.40 25.29
CA ASN A 182 9.59 -2.77 25.89
C ASN A 182 10.78 -2.24 25.08
N GLY A 183 10.55 -1.60 23.94
CA GLY A 183 11.59 -1.11 23.03
C GLY A 183 12.11 -2.14 22.04
N VAL A 184 11.43 -3.28 21.88
CA VAL A 184 11.74 -4.32 20.89
C VAL A 184 11.12 -3.96 19.55
N VAL A 185 11.88 -4.14 18.47
CA VAL A 185 11.37 -4.01 17.10
C VAL A 185 10.72 -5.34 16.71
N ASP A 186 9.39 -5.39 16.72
CA ASP A 186 8.65 -6.61 16.37
C ASP A 186 8.35 -6.70 14.86
N ASP A 187 8.35 -5.57 14.14
CA ASP A 187 8.21 -5.55 12.69
C ASP A 187 9.04 -4.43 12.06
N HIS A 188 9.56 -4.68 10.86
CA HIS A 188 10.33 -3.74 10.05
C HIS A 188 10.05 -3.97 8.57
N PHE A 189 9.68 -2.91 7.86
CA PHE A 189 9.64 -2.93 6.41
C PHE A 189 10.28 -1.67 5.82
N ARG A 190 10.65 -1.76 4.55
CA ARG A 190 11.21 -0.66 3.76
C ARG A 190 10.52 -0.55 2.42
N ILE A 191 10.29 0.69 1.99
CA ILE A 191 9.94 1.03 0.61
C ILE A 191 11.12 1.78 -0.01
N LEU A 192 11.55 1.36 -1.20
CA LEU A 192 12.60 1.98 -2.00
C LEU A 192 12.01 2.57 -3.27
N LYS A 193 12.34 3.84 -3.53
CA LYS A 193 12.03 4.54 -4.79
C LYS A 193 13.25 4.58 -5.68
N ILE A 194 13.33 3.71 -6.69
CA ILE A 194 14.57 3.55 -7.46
C ILE A 194 14.61 4.40 -8.75
N GLY A 195 13.50 5.01 -9.14
CA GLY A 195 13.35 5.62 -10.46
C GLY A 195 13.40 4.57 -11.57
N ALA A 196 12.99 4.92 -12.79
CA ALA A 196 13.08 3.98 -13.90
C ALA A 196 14.57 3.66 -14.15
N PHE A 197 14.97 2.40 -13.96
CA PHE A 197 16.28 1.94 -14.38
C PHE A 197 16.34 2.03 -15.90
N ILE A 198 17.04 3.04 -16.44
CA ILE A 198 17.38 3.10 -17.85
C ILE A 198 18.75 2.42 -17.98
N PRO A 199 18.84 1.20 -18.57
CA PRO A 199 20.13 0.58 -18.81
C PRO A 199 20.99 1.51 -19.68
N PRO A 200 22.30 1.65 -19.41
CA PRO A 200 23.17 2.43 -20.27
C PRO A 200 23.09 1.91 -21.72
N GLY A 201 22.62 2.75 -22.63
CA GLY A 201 22.47 2.43 -24.06
C GLY A 201 21.03 2.35 -24.57
N VAL A 202 20.00 2.44 -23.73
CA VAL A 202 18.62 2.60 -24.20
C VAL A 202 18.29 4.09 -24.28
N PRO A 203 18.03 4.66 -25.47
CA PRO A 203 17.62 6.05 -25.58
C PRO A 203 16.29 6.24 -24.84
N SER A 204 16.28 7.12 -23.84
CA SER A 204 15.05 7.57 -23.20
C SER A 204 14.21 8.28 -24.26
N LEU A 205 13.11 7.65 -24.69
CA LEU A 205 12.16 8.31 -25.57
C LEU A 205 11.40 9.34 -24.72
N GLN A 206 11.88 10.59 -24.69
CA GLN A 206 11.12 11.71 -24.13
C GLN A 206 9.93 11.99 -25.05
N ILE A 207 8.84 11.26 -24.83
CA ILE A 207 7.54 11.67 -25.36
C ILE A 207 6.98 12.69 -24.37
N HIS A 208 6.89 13.94 -24.83
CA HIS A 208 6.16 14.98 -24.12
C HIS A 208 4.68 14.58 -24.10
N GLY A 209 4.22 14.06 -22.96
CA GLY A 209 2.84 13.65 -22.75
C GLY A 209 2.56 12.20 -23.14
N LEU A 210 1.94 11.48 -22.21
CA LEU A 210 1.52 10.08 -22.23
C LEU A 210 2.58 9.05 -21.81
N ILE A 211 2.23 8.41 -20.69
CA ILE A 211 2.89 7.33 -19.97
C ILE A 211 3.19 6.16 -20.91
N ALA A 212 4.48 5.83 -21.06
CA ALA A 212 4.91 4.62 -21.76
C ALA A 212 5.07 3.46 -20.76
N LEU A 213 4.14 2.51 -20.85
CA LEU A 213 4.21 1.18 -20.26
C LEU A 213 5.45 0.45 -20.80
N CYS A 214 6.51 0.34 -20.00
CA CYS A 214 7.64 -0.50 -20.35
C CYS A 214 7.35 -1.92 -19.83
N LEU A 215 6.82 -2.78 -20.72
CA LEU A 215 6.73 -4.22 -20.49
C LEU A 215 8.16 -4.78 -20.35
N ILE A 216 8.54 -5.16 -19.13
CA ILE A 216 9.71 -6.03 -18.93
C ILE A 216 9.24 -7.48 -19.10
N LEU A 217 9.30 -7.97 -20.33
CA LEU A 217 9.31 -9.41 -20.59
C LEU A 217 10.71 -9.93 -20.22
N VAL A 218 10.85 -10.46 -18.99
CA VAL A 218 12.03 -11.22 -18.60
C VAL A 218 12.05 -12.51 -19.43
N ALA A 219 12.90 -12.55 -20.44
CA ALA A 219 13.21 -13.74 -21.20
C ALA A 219 13.97 -14.74 -20.30
N ALA A 220 13.25 -15.70 -19.74
CA ALA A 220 13.82 -16.94 -19.23
C ALA A 220 13.18 -18.12 -19.98
N GLY A 221 13.99 -18.91 -20.69
CA GLY A 221 13.53 -20.18 -21.27
C GLY A 221 13.90 -20.39 -22.73
N VAL A 222 15.18 -20.56 -22.99
CA VAL A 222 15.72 -21.16 -24.21
C VAL A 222 15.12 -22.56 -24.43
N LEU A 223 14.90 -22.90 -25.72
CA LEU A 223 14.72 -24.24 -26.30
C LEU A 223 13.32 -24.92 -26.23
N ALA A 224 12.44 -24.56 -27.17
CA ALA A 224 11.55 -25.54 -27.81
C ALA A 224 11.62 -25.36 -29.34
N ARG A 225 12.26 -26.32 -30.01
CA ARG A 225 12.36 -26.41 -31.48
C ARG A 225 10.96 -26.50 -32.10
N SER A 226 10.56 -25.48 -32.87
CA SER A 226 9.56 -25.66 -33.92
C SER A 226 10.26 -26.18 -35.18
N ARG A 227 9.98 -27.43 -35.59
CA ARG A 227 10.16 -27.86 -36.98
C ARG A 227 8.77 -28.11 -37.57
N PHE A 228 8.34 -27.21 -38.45
CA PHE A 228 7.32 -27.48 -39.45
C PHE A 228 7.69 -26.74 -40.74
N THR A 229 7.93 -27.52 -41.80
CA THR A 229 7.76 -27.23 -43.24
C THR A 229 7.75 -28.61 -43.92
N SER A 230 6.60 -29.19 -44.30
CA SER A 230 5.96 -29.19 -45.65
C SER A 230 6.99 -29.34 -46.79
N THR A 231 6.89 -30.21 -47.81
CA THR A 231 5.83 -30.76 -48.67
C THR A 231 6.46 -32.00 -49.36
N SER A 232 5.75 -33.09 -49.65
CA SER A 232 4.93 -33.35 -50.85
C SER A 232 4.16 -34.65 -50.69
#